data_AF-A0A4P9VDS9-F1
#
_entry.id   AF-A0A4P9VDS9-F1
#
_cell.length_a   1.000
_cell.length_b   1.000
_cell.length_c   1.000
_cell.angle_alpha   90.00
_cell.angle_beta   90.00
_cell.angle_gamma   90.00
#
_symmetry.space_group_name_H-M   'P 1'
#
loop_
_entity.id
_entity.type
_entity.pdbx_description
1 polymer ?
#
loop_
_entity_poly.entity_id
_entity_poly.type
_entity_poly.pdbx_seq_one_letter_code
_entity_poly.pdbx_strand_id
1 'polypeptide(L)'
;MMLAANESIFHVTLPACSATFNVTSFIGHEAISEWFKFDIQMVSISDDIEPEDMLLQSATLTIVGEDFERHVNGIINRFSKGRSGDKYTEYSFYIVPKLWYLTKRTDCRIFQEQTIPEIIQSVLESAGFKEKDEFIFKLTGKYKPHTYIVQQ
;
A
#
# COMPACT_ATOMS: atom_id res chain seq x y z
N MET A 1 -1.23 -17.27 -22.30
CA MET A 1 -0.07 -17.06 -23.22
C MET A 1 1.13 -17.75 -22.56
N MET A 2 1.94 -18.55 -23.25
CA MET A 2 2.99 -19.36 -22.59
C MET A 2 4.14 -18.45 -22.12
N LEU A 3 4.32 -18.30 -20.81
CA LEU A 3 5.42 -17.53 -20.23
C LEU A 3 6.75 -18.27 -20.51
N ALA A 4 7.76 -17.57 -21.03
CA ALA A 4 9.08 -18.16 -21.21
C ALA A 4 9.70 -18.45 -19.83
N ALA A 5 10.36 -19.60 -19.67
CA ALA A 5 10.89 -20.07 -18.38
C ALA A 5 11.91 -19.14 -17.69
N ASN A 6 12.39 -18.10 -18.39
CA ASN A 6 13.39 -17.15 -17.90
C ASN A 6 12.87 -15.71 -17.75
N GLU A 7 11.56 -15.47 -17.93
CA GLU A 7 10.96 -14.17 -17.67
C GLU A 7 10.50 -14.09 -16.22
N SER A 8 10.95 -13.04 -15.50
CA SER A 8 10.44 -12.79 -14.15
C SER A 8 8.95 -12.52 -14.24
N ILE A 9 8.16 -13.27 -13.48
CA ILE A 9 6.71 -13.08 -13.39
C ILE A 9 6.30 -12.12 -12.26
N PHE A 10 7.29 -11.60 -11.53
CA PHE A 10 7.09 -10.64 -10.45
C PHE A 10 7.88 -9.37 -10.77
N HIS A 11 7.17 -8.24 -10.74
CA HIS A 11 7.76 -6.94 -11.00
C HIS A 11 7.38 -5.95 -9.90
N VAL A 12 8.29 -5.04 -9.60
CA VAL A 12 8.03 -3.93 -8.70
C VAL A 12 8.23 -2.63 -9.46
N THR A 13 7.22 -1.76 -9.37
CA THR A 13 7.29 -0.40 -9.89
C THR A 13 7.33 0.58 -8.72
N LEU A 14 8.40 1.37 -8.65
CA LEU A 14 8.59 2.45 -7.68
C LEU A 14 8.69 3.78 -8.43
N PRO A 15 7.60 4.56 -8.58
CA PRO A 15 7.63 5.79 -9.37
C PRO A 15 8.64 6.84 -8.88
N ALA A 16 8.98 6.81 -7.59
CA ALA A 16 9.95 7.71 -6.98
C ALA A 16 11.42 7.32 -7.26
N CYS A 17 11.68 6.17 -7.90
CA CYS A 17 13.02 5.65 -8.15
C CYS A 17 13.16 5.19 -9.59
N SER A 18 14.22 5.62 -10.28
CA SER A 18 14.54 5.14 -11.64
C SER A 18 15.38 3.86 -11.65
N ALA A 19 15.83 3.38 -10.48
CA ALA A 19 16.61 2.16 -10.41
C ALA A 19 15.78 0.93 -10.80
N THR A 20 16.44 -0.05 -11.40
CA THR A 20 15.80 -1.33 -11.74
C THR A 20 15.99 -2.32 -10.60
N PHE A 21 14.90 -2.98 -10.22
CA PHE A 21 14.89 -3.99 -9.17
C PHE A 21 14.45 -5.34 -9.71
N ASN A 22 15.11 -6.39 -9.25
CA ASN A 22 14.66 -7.77 -9.46
C ASN A 22 14.08 -8.30 -8.15
N VAL A 23 12.81 -8.72 -8.18
CA VAL A 23 12.14 -9.31 -7.02
C VAL A 23 12.71 -10.70 -6.79
N THR A 24 13.19 -10.98 -5.57
CA THR A 24 13.74 -12.29 -5.21
C THR A 24 12.71 -13.14 -4.48
N SER A 25 11.90 -12.53 -3.61
CA SER A 25 10.81 -13.20 -2.90
C SER A 25 9.82 -12.18 -2.34
N PHE A 26 8.60 -12.60 -2.07
CA PHE A 26 7.67 -11.81 -1.27
C PHE A 26 6.74 -12.69 -0.43
N ILE A 27 6.18 -12.10 0.63
CA ILE A 27 5.14 -12.71 1.46
C ILE A 27 4.01 -11.70 1.60
N GLY A 28 2.80 -12.07 1.17
CA GLY A 28 1.59 -11.26 1.28
C GLY A 28 0.65 -11.78 2.36
N HIS A 29 0.09 -10.86 3.15
CA HIS A 29 -1.02 -11.12 4.06
C HIS A 29 -2.20 -10.22 3.72
N GLU A 30 -3.38 -10.81 3.55
CA GLU A 30 -4.62 -10.14 3.21
C GLU A 30 -5.79 -10.81 3.94
N ALA A 31 -6.66 -10.02 4.54
CA ALA A 31 -7.90 -10.49 5.16
C ALA A 31 -8.99 -9.42 5.05
N ILE A 32 -10.25 -9.85 5.12
CA ILE A 32 -11.39 -8.94 5.12
C ILE A 32 -11.32 -8.08 6.38
N SER A 33 -11.48 -6.76 6.21
CA SER A 33 -11.44 -5.76 7.30
C SER A 33 -10.09 -5.62 7.99
N GLU A 34 -9.01 -6.08 7.37
CA GLU A 34 -7.64 -5.86 7.85
C GLU A 34 -6.81 -5.14 6.79
N TRP A 35 -5.74 -4.49 7.23
CA TRP A 35 -4.78 -3.91 6.30
C TRP A 35 -3.92 -5.01 5.70
N PHE A 36 -3.87 -5.05 4.38
CA PHE A 36 -2.92 -5.92 3.72
C PHE A 36 -1.49 -5.49 4.02
N LYS A 37 -0.56 -6.45 3.94
CA LYS A 37 0.87 -6.19 4.02
C LYS A 37 1.61 -7.16 3.13
N PHE A 38 2.46 -6.62 2.25
CA PHE A 38 3.36 -7.42 1.43
C PHE A 38 4.80 -7.08 1.80
N ASP A 39 5.53 -8.09 2.31
CA ASP A 39 6.97 -8.05 2.54
C ASP A 39 7.68 -8.41 1.25
N ILE A 40 8.39 -7.47 0.64
CA ILE A 40 9.10 -7.65 -0.62
C ILE A 40 10.60 -7.67 -0.36
N GLN A 41 11.26 -8.68 -0.91
CA GLN A 41 12.72 -8.78 -1.00
C GLN A 41 13.13 -8.63 -2.46
N MET A 42 14.13 -7.80 -2.71
CA MET A 42 14.60 -7.49 -4.06
C MET A 42 16.09 -7.16 -4.09
N VAL A 43 16.66 -7.16 -5.28
CA VAL A 43 18.05 -6.76 -5.52
C VAL A 43 18.14 -5.73 -6.63
N SER A 44 19.08 -4.80 -6.52
CA SER A 44 19.42 -3.84 -7.57
C SER A 44 20.92 -3.79 -7.78
N ILE A 45 21.35 -3.37 -8.97
CA ILE A 45 22.76 -3.03 -9.25
C ILE A 45 23.11 -1.70 -8.57
N SER A 46 22.13 -0.79 -8.44
CA SER A 46 22.26 0.48 -7.73
C SER A 46 22.39 0.26 -6.23
N ASP A 47 23.43 0.83 -5.62
CA ASP A 47 23.69 0.81 -4.18
C ASP A 47 23.47 2.17 -3.51
N ASP A 48 23.03 3.18 -4.26
CA ASP A 48 22.88 4.58 -3.83
C ASP A 48 21.44 4.95 -3.46
N ILE A 49 20.56 3.96 -3.26
CA ILE A 49 19.15 4.19 -2.91
C ILE A 49 19.03 4.36 -1.40
N GLU A 50 18.75 5.59 -0.99
CA GLU A 50 18.56 5.93 0.41
C GLU A 50 17.14 5.57 0.90
N PRO A 51 16.99 4.96 2.09
CA PRO A 51 15.67 4.60 2.61
C PRO A 51 14.71 5.78 2.75
N GLU A 52 15.21 6.96 3.06
CA GLU A 52 14.43 8.18 3.30
C GLU A 52 13.66 8.62 2.04
N ASP A 53 14.25 8.43 0.86
CA ASP A 53 13.63 8.78 -0.41
C ASP A 53 12.44 7.88 -0.73
N MET A 54 12.46 6.64 -0.23
CA MET A 54 11.47 5.60 -0.54
C MET A 54 10.31 5.57 0.45
N LEU A 55 10.48 6.06 1.67
CA LEU A 55 9.41 6.04 2.66
C LEU A 55 8.19 6.86 2.20
N LEU A 56 7.00 6.30 2.42
CA LEU A 56 5.69 6.84 2.04
C LEU A 56 5.46 7.02 0.53
N GLN A 57 6.43 6.64 -0.31
CA GLN A 57 6.24 6.64 -1.76
C GLN A 57 5.30 5.52 -2.20
N SER A 58 4.68 5.71 -3.36
CA SER A 58 3.85 4.69 -3.99
C SER A 58 4.71 3.50 -4.42
N ALA A 59 4.16 2.30 -4.28
CA ALA A 59 4.76 1.08 -4.79
C ALA A 59 3.69 0.13 -5.34
N THR A 60 4.02 -0.53 -6.44
CA THR A 60 3.18 -1.53 -7.07
C THR A 60 3.95 -2.84 -7.21
N LEU A 61 3.46 -3.91 -6.61
CA LEU A 61 3.86 -5.27 -6.97
C LEU A 61 2.93 -5.79 -8.06
N THR A 62 3.48 -6.15 -9.20
CA THR A 62 2.77 -6.83 -10.30
C THR A 62 3.12 -8.31 -10.27
N ILE A 63 2.09 -9.16 -10.24
CA ILE A 63 2.17 -10.62 -10.27
C ILE A 63 1.52 -11.09 -11.56
N VAL A 64 2.32 -11.65 -12.45
CA VAL A 64 1.88 -12.18 -13.75
C VAL A 64 1.70 -13.70 -13.63
N GLY A 65 0.53 -14.20 -13.98
CA GLY A 65 0.26 -15.61 -14.19
C GLY A 65 0.01 -15.91 -15.66
N GLU A 66 -0.28 -17.16 -16.01
CA GLU A 66 -0.48 -17.57 -17.41
C GLU A 66 -1.65 -16.85 -18.10
N ASP A 67 -2.71 -16.57 -17.34
CA ASP A 67 -3.97 -15.97 -17.81
C ASP A 67 -4.46 -14.82 -16.93
N PHE A 68 -3.63 -14.33 -16.00
CA PHE A 68 -3.98 -13.19 -15.15
C PHE A 68 -2.80 -12.27 -14.89
N GLU A 69 -3.10 -11.01 -14.61
CA GLU A 69 -2.17 -10.04 -14.09
C GLU A 69 -2.81 -9.40 -12.85
N ARG A 70 -2.09 -9.40 -11.73
CA ARG A 70 -2.56 -8.85 -10.47
C ARG A 70 -1.62 -7.74 -10.01
N HIS A 71 -2.21 -6.59 -9.69
CA HIS A 71 -1.49 -5.48 -9.10
C HIS A 71 -1.83 -5.32 -7.62
N VAL A 72 -0.81 -5.23 -6.79
CA VAL A 72 -0.92 -4.82 -5.39
C VAL A 72 -0.34 -3.42 -5.29
N ASN A 73 -1.24 -2.43 -5.22
CA ASN A 73 -0.90 -1.02 -5.14
C ASN A 73 -0.98 -0.53 -3.70
N GLY A 74 0.06 0.15 -3.24
CA GLY A 74 0.09 0.73 -1.91
C GLY A 74 1.20 1.74 -1.74
N ILE A 75 1.57 1.98 -0.49
CA ILE A 75 2.70 2.83 -0.12
C ILE A 75 3.76 2.03 0.63
N ILE A 76 4.99 2.54 0.60
CA ILE A 76 6.09 1.98 1.37
C ILE A 76 6.03 2.50 2.81
N ASN A 77 5.82 1.63 3.80
CA ASN A 77 5.87 2.04 5.22
C ASN A 77 7.18 1.66 5.94
N ARG A 78 8.01 0.85 5.29
CA ARG A 78 9.33 0.44 5.75
C ARG A 78 10.18 0.18 4.52
N PHE A 79 11.41 0.65 4.53
CA PHE A 79 12.42 0.36 3.51
C PHE A 79 13.75 0.06 4.23
N SER A 80 14.50 -0.91 3.73
CA SER A 80 15.79 -1.31 4.28
C SER A 80 16.75 -1.68 3.17
N LYS A 81 17.97 -1.15 3.25
CA LYS A 81 19.13 -1.64 2.50
C LYS A 81 19.78 -2.77 3.28
N GLY A 82 19.98 -3.90 2.61
CA GLY A 82 20.60 -5.10 3.14
C GLY A 82 22.09 -5.14 2.82
N ARG A 83 22.61 -6.33 2.51
CA ARG A 83 24.01 -6.50 2.14
C ARG A 83 24.24 -5.99 0.71
N SER A 84 25.33 -5.25 0.52
CA SER A 84 25.91 -4.98 -0.80
C SER A 84 26.95 -6.04 -1.11
N GLY A 85 26.74 -6.81 -2.18
CA GLY A 85 27.74 -7.70 -2.77
C GLY A 85 28.46 -7.04 -3.95
N ASP A 86 29.28 -7.81 -4.66
CA ASP A 86 30.12 -7.28 -5.74
C ASP A 86 29.33 -6.74 -6.95
N LYS A 87 28.10 -7.22 -7.16
CA LYS A 87 27.26 -6.84 -8.31
C LYS A 87 25.87 -6.33 -7.95
N TYR A 88 25.35 -6.75 -6.80
CA TYR A 88 23.98 -6.48 -6.40
C TYR A 88 23.93 -6.07 -4.93
N THR A 89 23.06 -5.12 -4.65
CA THR A 89 22.66 -4.71 -3.31
C THR A 89 21.26 -5.22 -3.02
N GLU A 90 21.09 -5.82 -1.85
CA GLU A 90 19.80 -6.29 -1.36
C GLU A 90 18.97 -5.13 -0.79
N TYR A 91 17.67 -5.15 -1.06
CA TYR A 91 16.69 -4.23 -0.51
C TYR A 91 15.45 -4.97 -0.07
N SER A 92 14.78 -4.45 0.95
CA SER A 92 13.49 -4.93 1.37
C SER A 92 12.55 -3.81 1.76
N PHE A 93 11.27 -4.00 1.51
CA PHE A 93 10.26 -3.00 1.85
C PHE A 93 8.88 -3.62 2.02
N TYR A 94 8.00 -2.86 2.67
CA TYR A 94 6.62 -3.26 2.93
C TYR A 94 5.65 -2.43 2.11
N ILE A 95 4.82 -3.09 1.29
CA ILE A 95 3.65 -2.45 0.66
C ILE A 95 2.45 -2.61 1.59
N VAL A 96 1.85 -1.49 1.96
CA VAL A 96 0.62 -1.41 2.77
C VAL A 96 -0.41 -0.50 2.10
N PRO A 97 -1.71 -0.62 2.41
CA PRO A 97 -2.69 0.31 1.89
C PRO A 97 -2.36 1.74 2.34
N LYS A 98 -2.63 2.74 1.49
CA LYS A 98 -2.45 4.16 1.85
C LYS A 98 -3.22 4.54 3.13
N LEU A 99 -4.34 3.86 3.39
CA LEU A 99 -5.13 3.97 4.62
C LEU A 99 -4.29 3.78 5.90
N TRP A 100 -3.17 3.06 5.81
CA TRP A 100 -2.22 2.89 6.91
C TRP A 100 -1.79 4.21 7.55
N TYR A 101 -1.67 5.27 6.76
CA TYR A 101 -1.28 6.61 7.22
C TYR A 101 -2.18 7.14 8.35
N LEU A 102 -3.45 6.73 8.38
CA LEU A 102 -4.37 7.14 9.44
C LEU A 102 -3.96 6.64 10.84
N THR A 103 -3.19 5.56 10.97
CA THR A 103 -2.62 5.18 12.29
C THR A 103 -1.52 6.11 12.78
N LYS A 104 -0.99 6.97 11.90
CA LYS A 104 0.02 7.97 12.26
C LYS A 104 -0.61 9.33 12.55
N ARG A 105 -1.94 9.41 12.50
CA ARG A 105 -2.71 10.61 12.80
C ARG A 105 -3.58 10.36 14.04
N THR A 106 -3.57 11.30 14.95
CA THR A 106 -4.51 11.37 16.07
C THR A 106 -5.26 12.68 15.97
N ASP A 107 -6.57 12.66 16.23
CA ASP A 107 -7.43 13.83 16.19
C ASP A 107 -8.54 13.68 17.22
N CYS A 108 -9.02 14.80 17.77
CA CYS A 108 -10.13 14.85 18.72
C CYS A 108 -11.32 15.53 18.04
N ARG A 109 -12.35 14.76 17.71
CA ARG A 109 -13.50 15.25 16.93
C ARG A 109 -14.82 14.82 17.51
N ILE A 110 -15.82 15.68 17.31
CA ILE A 110 -17.21 15.43 17.66
C ILE A 110 -18.02 15.41 16.36
N PHE A 111 -18.82 14.36 16.18
CA PHE A 111 -19.78 14.23 15.10
C PHE A 111 -21.20 14.20 15.70
N GLN A 112 -22.10 15.03 15.17
CA GLN A 112 -23.47 15.16 15.67
C GLN A 112 -24.46 15.04 14.53
N GLU A 113 -25.57 14.36 14.79
CA GLU A 113 -26.65 14.12 13.83
C GLU A 113 -26.17 13.52 12.50
N GLN A 114 -25.17 12.64 12.56
CA GLN A 114 -24.57 11.97 11.40
C GLN A 114 -24.65 10.45 11.51
N THR A 115 -24.81 9.79 10.39
CA THR A 115 -24.71 8.33 10.24
C THR A 115 -23.25 7.87 10.26
N ILE A 116 -23.01 6.59 10.56
CA ILE A 116 -21.64 6.03 10.54
C ILE A 116 -20.95 6.19 9.17
N PRO A 117 -21.59 5.93 8.02
CA PRO A 117 -20.97 6.18 6.72
C PRO A 117 -20.55 7.64 6.50
N GLU A 118 -21.39 8.61 6.89
CA GLU A 118 -21.06 10.05 6.79
C GLU A 118 -19.85 10.42 7.66
N ILE A 119 -19.77 9.85 8.87
CA ILE A 119 -18.61 10.05 9.76
C ILE A 119 -17.34 9.47 9.13
N ILE A 120 -17.39 8.23 8.62
CA ILE A 120 -16.26 7.59 7.95
C ILE A 120 -15.82 8.41 6.74
N GLN A 121 -16.76 8.88 5.93
CA GLN A 121 -16.49 9.75 4.79
C GLN A 121 -15.76 11.03 5.23
N SER A 122 -16.28 11.72 6.25
CA SER A 122 -15.66 12.94 6.78
C SER A 122 -14.23 12.70 7.27
N VAL A 123 -13.99 11.58 7.97
CA VAL A 123 -12.65 11.20 8.42
C VAL A 123 -11.70 10.99 7.23
N LEU A 124 -12.12 10.21 6.22
CA LEU A 124 -11.32 9.92 5.03
C LEU A 124 -11.01 11.18 4.22
N GLU A 125 -12.03 12.00 3.92
CA GLU A 125 -11.86 13.23 3.14
C GLU A 125 -10.98 14.25 3.88
N SER A 126 -11.13 14.39 5.19
CA SER A 126 -10.26 15.25 6.00
C SER A 126 -8.80 14.79 6.06
N ALA A 127 -8.53 13.55 5.68
CA ALA A 127 -7.19 13.00 5.54
C ALA A 127 -6.69 13.02 4.08
N GLY A 128 -7.46 13.65 3.18
CA GLY A 128 -7.10 13.85 1.78
C GLY A 128 -7.45 12.68 0.87
N PHE A 129 -8.21 11.69 1.35
CA PHE A 129 -8.72 10.61 0.50
C PHE A 129 -9.90 11.10 -0.34
N LYS A 130 -9.92 10.71 -1.62
CA LYS A 130 -11.00 11.08 -2.54
C LYS A 130 -11.96 9.91 -2.77
N GLU A 131 -13.25 10.16 -2.59
CA GLU A 131 -14.29 9.19 -2.93
C GLU A 131 -14.23 8.87 -4.44
N LYS A 132 -14.57 7.63 -4.81
CA LYS A 132 -14.50 7.02 -6.16
C LYS A 132 -13.09 6.69 -6.64
N ASP A 133 -12.09 7.50 -6.31
CA ASP A 133 -10.70 7.22 -6.67
C ASP A 133 -10.03 6.27 -5.66
N GLU A 134 -10.27 6.48 -4.36
CA GLU A 134 -9.56 5.78 -3.28
C GLU A 134 -10.47 4.97 -2.36
N PHE A 135 -11.76 5.32 -2.26
CA PHE A 135 -12.76 4.55 -1.52
C PHE A 135 -14.16 4.69 -2.11
N ILE A 136 -15.01 3.70 -1.86
CA ILE A 136 -16.41 3.68 -2.30
C ILE A 136 -17.29 3.05 -1.23
N PHE A 137 -18.51 3.58 -1.08
CA PHE A 137 -19.54 2.96 -0.25
C PHE A 137 -20.47 2.09 -1.11
N LYS A 138 -20.40 0.76 -0.92
CA LYS A 138 -21.31 -0.23 -1.53
C LYS A 138 -22.22 -0.83 -0.47
N LEU A 139 -22.99 0.02 0.20
CA LEU A 139 -23.82 -0.34 1.34
C LEU A 139 -25.27 -0.60 0.90
N THR A 140 -25.92 -1.62 1.46
CA THR A 140 -27.33 -1.96 1.20
C THR A 140 -28.25 -1.70 2.40
N GLY A 141 -27.67 -1.46 3.58
CA GLY A 141 -28.40 -1.20 4.82
C GLY A 141 -28.83 0.26 4.96
N LYS A 142 -29.81 0.51 5.83
CA LYS A 142 -30.15 1.85 6.33
C LYS A 142 -29.38 2.12 7.62
N TYR A 143 -28.66 3.22 7.68
CA TYR A 143 -27.88 3.63 8.85
C TYR A 143 -28.58 4.80 9.52
N LYS A 144 -28.79 4.70 10.84
CA LYS A 144 -29.42 5.77 11.61
C LYS A 144 -28.41 6.88 11.90
N PRO A 145 -28.85 8.15 11.94
CA PRO A 145 -28.02 9.21 12.48
C PRO A 145 -27.82 9.00 13.98
N HIS A 146 -26.66 9.43 14.47
CA HIS A 146 -26.30 9.42 15.87
C HIS A 146 -26.25 10.86 16.36
N THR A 147 -26.95 11.14 17.46
CA THR A 147 -26.96 12.47 18.09
C THR A 147 -25.57 12.94 18.48
N TYR A 148 -24.70 12.03 18.92
CA TYR A 148 -23.36 12.38 19.40
C TYR A 148 -22.39 11.20 19.31
N ILE A 149 -21.27 11.38 18.61
CA ILE A 149 -20.13 10.44 18.54
C ILE A 149 -18.83 11.22 18.72
N VAL A 150 -17.90 10.67 19.48
CA VAL A 150 -16.56 11.22 19.69
C VAL A 150 -15.51 10.29 19.11
N GLN A 151 -14.51 10.85 18.43
CA GLN A 151 -13.26 10.20 18.07
C GLN A 151 -12.14 10.80 18.92
N GLN A 152 -11.36 9.94 19.58
CA GLN A 152 -10.17 10.30 20.39
C GLN A 152 -9.00 9.39 20.06
#